data_AF-A0A546XUB8-F1
#
_entry.id   AF-A0A546XUB8-F1
#
_cell.length_a   1.000
_cell.length_b   1.000
_cell.length_c   1.000
_cell.angle_alpha   90.00
_cell.angle_beta   90.00
_cell.angle_gamma   90.00
#
_symmetry.space_group_name_H-M   'P 1'
#
loop_
_entity.id
_entity.type
_entity.pdbx_description
1 polymer ?
#
loop_
_entity_poly.entity_id
_entity_poly.type
_entity_poly.pdbx_seq_one_letter_code
_entity_poly.pdbx_strand_id
1 'polypeptide(L)'
;MNKTSKASALSSAAYTFYETNAVTEDIKSQLEETAMFLIGVSRRSTEETFKLGEHLERAAGLLPEGTLEKWAVERCGYTARHVRTQRAVFRNLDRYREILVELAVGPTVLGKLSAAEPEQIEQAIGFAAQNGKLRVQDVTAITAGSKNEAAAGPQIDPYDVGGLEGLKAIIAIKVRDGIKSFIGHLEEIRAHVNEALPKKNIVKKTLSGKTHLVARLANEELKSLAQFVRPYPTAAHVISPTSIPAKTGWGAVSTMLYKMGSETTWPDKGELRTWLETEVVPILEWASSKSSAPTWPGAETSEAPSANVPYEVGSDGPIPAEVRGSADLVVTGIPSMEKRMESIAAAFGAIATIEAPKSKRTSDVDVPSVAEALAQPEKRLTRNDIVKQIKSEWSAAKNSATSPNAAV
;
A
#
# COMPACT_ATOMS: atom_id res chain seq x y z
N MET A 1 -17.79 -26.41 25.84
CA MET A 1 -19.23 -26.69 25.99
C MET A 1 -20.13 -25.61 25.34
N ASN A 2 -19.78 -25.01 24.18
CA ASN A 2 -20.52 -23.83 23.66
C ASN A 2 -21.23 -24.01 22.30
N LYS A 3 -21.04 -25.12 21.57
CA LYS A 3 -21.70 -25.32 20.26
C LYS A 3 -23.14 -25.80 20.37
N THR A 4 -23.43 -26.68 21.33
CA THR A 4 -24.76 -27.30 21.52
C THR A 4 -25.80 -26.33 22.08
N SER A 5 -25.42 -25.43 22.98
CA SER A 5 -26.36 -24.43 23.54
C SER A 5 -26.75 -23.37 22.51
N LYS A 6 -25.84 -22.96 21.63
CA LYS A 6 -26.10 -21.96 20.58
C LYS A 6 -26.99 -22.53 19.47
N ALA A 7 -26.79 -23.79 19.09
CA ALA A 7 -27.64 -24.49 18.12
C ALA A 7 -29.08 -24.68 18.65
N SER A 8 -29.22 -25.01 19.94
CA SER A 8 -30.54 -25.17 20.59
C SER A 8 -31.32 -23.85 20.68
N ALA A 9 -30.65 -22.73 21.00
CA ALA A 9 -31.27 -21.41 21.05
C ALA A 9 -31.75 -20.92 19.66
N LEU A 10 -30.95 -21.15 18.60
CA LEU A 10 -31.33 -20.83 17.22
C LEU A 10 -32.54 -21.68 16.76
N SER A 11 -32.64 -22.93 17.21
CA SER A 11 -33.75 -23.83 16.91
C SER A 11 -35.05 -23.48 17.63
N SER A 12 -35.01 -22.72 18.73
CA SER A 12 -36.20 -22.29 19.47
C SER A 12 -36.78 -21.00 18.87
N ALA A 13 -35.93 -20.00 18.59
CA ALA A 13 -36.35 -18.76 17.92
C ALA A 13 -36.94 -19.01 16.52
N ALA A 14 -36.40 -20.02 15.82
CA ALA A 14 -36.91 -20.58 14.58
C ALA A 14 -38.40 -20.89 14.57
N TYR A 15 -38.82 -21.59 15.63
CA TYR A 15 -40.11 -22.25 15.70
C TYR A 15 -41.19 -21.20 15.91
N THR A 16 -40.90 -20.22 16.78
CA THR A 16 -41.70 -19.00 16.96
C THR A 16 -41.83 -18.21 15.66
N PHE A 17 -40.77 -18.11 14.85
CA PHE A 17 -40.82 -17.43 13.55
C PHE A 17 -41.75 -18.14 12.56
N TYR A 18 -41.67 -19.48 12.46
CA TYR A 18 -42.53 -20.24 11.53
C TYR A 18 -44.01 -20.19 11.93
N GLU A 19 -44.31 -20.26 13.23
CA GLU A 19 -45.67 -20.12 13.75
C GLU A 19 -46.23 -18.71 13.51
N THR A 20 -45.42 -17.66 13.71
CA THR A 20 -45.85 -16.27 13.52
C THR A 20 -46.11 -15.93 12.04
N ASN A 21 -45.42 -16.60 11.12
CA ASN A 21 -45.53 -16.33 9.67
C ASN A 21 -46.39 -17.38 8.92
N ALA A 22 -47.10 -18.25 9.64
CA ALA A 22 -47.99 -19.28 9.08
C ALA A 22 -47.34 -20.14 7.97
N VAL A 23 -46.07 -20.52 8.15
CA VAL A 23 -45.33 -21.33 7.17
C VAL A 23 -45.82 -22.77 7.23
N THR A 24 -46.22 -23.35 6.09
CA THR A 24 -46.68 -24.75 6.03
C THR A 24 -45.56 -25.75 6.29
N GLU A 25 -45.90 -26.92 6.82
CA GLU A 25 -44.90 -27.89 7.32
C GLU A 25 -44.01 -28.50 6.22
N ASP A 26 -44.48 -28.55 4.98
CA ASP A 26 -43.67 -28.91 3.80
C ASP A 26 -42.58 -27.86 3.48
N ILE A 27 -42.94 -26.58 3.54
CA ILE A 27 -42.02 -25.46 3.34
C ILE A 27 -40.99 -25.39 4.48
N LYS A 28 -41.41 -25.69 5.70
CA LYS A 28 -40.52 -25.74 6.86
C LYS A 28 -39.41 -26.78 6.68
N SER A 29 -39.73 -27.97 6.14
CA SER A 29 -38.71 -29.01 5.89
C SER A 29 -37.64 -28.53 4.90
N GLN A 30 -38.06 -27.87 3.81
CA GLN A 30 -37.15 -27.31 2.79
C GLN A 30 -36.30 -26.15 3.33
N LEU A 31 -36.87 -25.31 4.21
CA LEU A 31 -36.14 -24.24 4.89
C LEU A 31 -35.12 -24.78 5.90
N GLU A 32 -35.45 -25.85 6.61
CA GLU A 32 -34.53 -26.50 7.55
C GLU A 32 -33.37 -27.18 6.83
N GLU A 33 -33.61 -27.85 5.70
CA GLU A 33 -32.54 -28.39 4.84
C GLU A 33 -31.61 -27.26 4.35
N THR A 34 -32.20 -26.15 3.91
CA THR A 34 -31.45 -24.95 3.52
C THR A 34 -30.65 -24.38 4.69
N ALA A 35 -31.21 -24.31 5.90
CA ALA A 35 -30.53 -23.83 7.10
C ALA A 35 -29.36 -24.75 7.49
N MET A 36 -29.51 -26.07 7.39
CA MET A 36 -28.42 -27.02 7.64
C MET A 36 -27.26 -26.82 6.68
N PHE A 37 -27.55 -26.65 5.38
CA PHE A 37 -26.53 -26.31 4.39
C PHE A 37 -25.83 -25.00 4.75
N LEU A 38 -26.59 -23.93 5.01
CA LEU A 38 -26.08 -22.60 5.33
C LEU A 38 -25.20 -22.57 6.58
N ILE A 39 -25.49 -23.39 7.60
CA ILE A 39 -24.71 -23.50 8.84
C ILE A 39 -23.46 -24.39 8.64
N GLY A 40 -23.53 -25.38 7.75
CA GLY A 40 -22.46 -26.36 7.51
C GLY A 40 -21.27 -25.83 6.69
N VAL A 41 -21.45 -24.75 5.92
CA VAL A 41 -20.40 -24.16 5.07
C VAL A 41 -19.30 -23.53 5.93
N SER A 42 -18.14 -24.20 6.02
CA SER A 42 -17.00 -23.79 6.87
C SER A 42 -15.81 -23.18 6.12
N ARG A 43 -15.66 -23.49 4.83
CA ARG A 43 -14.75 -22.81 3.89
C ARG A 43 -15.59 -22.19 2.78
N ARG A 44 -15.13 -21.06 2.22
CA ARG A 44 -15.88 -20.29 1.22
C ARG A 44 -15.03 -20.10 -0.02
N SER A 45 -15.03 -21.13 -0.87
CA SER A 45 -14.60 -21.03 -2.25
C SER A 45 -15.55 -20.12 -3.05
N THR A 46 -15.11 -19.72 -4.24
CA THR A 46 -15.93 -18.96 -5.19
C THR A 46 -17.23 -19.71 -5.48
N GLU A 47 -17.14 -21.02 -5.72
CA GLU A 47 -18.31 -21.86 -6.01
C GLU A 47 -19.27 -21.98 -4.83
N GLU A 48 -18.75 -22.15 -3.60
CA GLU A 48 -19.57 -22.19 -2.39
C GLU A 48 -20.29 -20.85 -2.14
N THR A 49 -19.69 -19.72 -2.54
CA THR A 49 -20.31 -18.40 -2.44
C THR A 49 -21.53 -18.28 -3.35
N PHE A 50 -21.44 -18.81 -4.59
CA PHE A 50 -22.59 -18.86 -5.49
C PHE A 50 -23.69 -19.79 -4.97
N LYS A 51 -23.35 -21.01 -4.51
CA LYS A 51 -24.32 -21.94 -3.92
C LYS A 51 -25.02 -21.33 -2.70
N LEU A 52 -24.29 -20.61 -1.85
CA LEU A 52 -24.86 -19.90 -0.71
C LEU A 52 -25.91 -18.86 -1.14
N GLY A 53 -25.60 -18.07 -2.18
CA GLY A 53 -26.52 -17.09 -2.75
C GLY A 53 -27.77 -17.73 -3.37
N GLU A 54 -27.60 -18.83 -4.10
CA GLU A 54 -28.70 -19.61 -4.69
C GLU A 54 -29.66 -20.16 -3.62
N HIS A 55 -29.11 -20.76 -2.56
CA HIS A 55 -29.90 -21.30 -1.45
C HIS A 55 -30.67 -20.21 -0.70
N LEU A 56 -30.06 -19.03 -0.51
CA LEU A 56 -30.75 -17.87 0.07
C LEU A 56 -31.86 -17.32 -0.85
N GLU A 57 -31.65 -17.40 -2.17
CA GLU A 57 -32.66 -16.97 -3.15
C GLU A 57 -33.84 -17.94 -3.23
N ARG A 58 -33.58 -19.25 -3.15
CA ARG A 58 -34.61 -20.28 -3.04
C ARG A 58 -35.42 -20.12 -1.74
N ALA A 59 -34.76 -19.89 -0.60
CA ALA A 59 -35.43 -19.60 0.66
C ALA A 59 -36.28 -18.31 0.59
N ALA A 60 -35.84 -17.30 -0.17
CA ALA A 60 -36.60 -16.07 -0.37
C ALA A 60 -37.93 -16.30 -1.09
N GLY A 61 -37.99 -17.26 -2.02
CA GLY A 61 -39.22 -17.61 -2.74
C GLY A 61 -40.21 -18.46 -1.93
N LEU A 62 -39.74 -19.08 -0.84
CA LEU A 62 -40.55 -19.92 0.05
C LEU A 62 -41.11 -19.14 1.25
N LEU A 63 -40.47 -18.02 1.61
CA LEU A 63 -40.85 -17.19 2.74
C LEU A 63 -41.72 -16.01 2.31
N PRO A 64 -42.58 -15.49 3.20
CA PRO A 64 -43.31 -14.24 2.94
C PRO A 64 -42.36 -13.08 2.65
N GLU A 65 -42.79 -12.14 1.80
CA GLU A 65 -41.95 -11.04 1.35
C GLU A 65 -41.38 -10.22 2.52
N GLY A 66 -40.08 -9.90 2.46
CA GLY A 66 -39.40 -9.12 3.50
C GLY A 66 -39.04 -9.89 4.78
N THR A 67 -39.33 -11.18 4.88
CA THR A 67 -39.08 -11.97 6.11
C THR A 67 -37.79 -12.79 6.10
N LEU A 68 -37.20 -13.02 4.92
CA LEU A 68 -35.97 -13.82 4.74
C LEU A 68 -34.81 -13.40 5.63
N GLU A 69 -34.58 -12.10 5.76
CA GLU A 69 -33.43 -11.59 6.51
C GLU A 69 -33.57 -11.83 8.00
N LYS A 70 -34.81 -11.72 8.52
CA LYS A 70 -35.13 -12.06 9.91
C LYS A 70 -34.96 -13.56 10.13
N TRP A 71 -35.50 -14.38 9.24
CA TRP A 71 -35.32 -15.82 9.26
C TRP A 71 -33.84 -16.23 9.25
N ALA A 72 -33.02 -15.66 8.35
CA ALA A 72 -31.60 -15.99 8.25
C ALA A 72 -30.79 -15.52 9.47
N VAL A 73 -31.19 -14.42 10.12
CA VAL A 73 -30.59 -13.96 11.38
C VAL A 73 -30.94 -14.92 12.52
N GLU A 74 -32.22 -15.28 12.65
CA GLU A 74 -32.74 -16.09 13.76
C GLU A 74 -32.39 -17.58 13.62
N ARG A 75 -32.34 -18.12 12.39
CA ARG A 75 -32.02 -19.53 12.12
C ARG A 75 -30.55 -19.79 11.88
N CYS A 76 -29.96 -19.03 10.96
CA CYS A 76 -28.64 -19.34 10.42
C CYS A 76 -27.53 -18.54 11.11
N GLY A 77 -27.88 -17.54 11.94
CA GLY A 77 -26.91 -16.67 12.62
C GLY A 77 -26.17 -15.72 11.68
N TYR A 78 -26.71 -15.45 10.49
CA TYR A 78 -26.15 -14.49 9.54
C TYR A 78 -26.61 -13.06 9.83
N THR A 79 -25.88 -12.06 9.34
CA THR A 79 -26.36 -10.68 9.37
C THR A 79 -27.22 -10.39 8.15
N ALA A 80 -28.23 -9.52 8.29
CA ALA A 80 -29.06 -9.10 7.16
C ALA A 80 -28.22 -8.51 6.00
N ARG A 81 -27.15 -7.77 6.33
CA ARG A 81 -26.19 -7.27 5.33
C ARG A 81 -25.54 -8.42 4.56
N HIS A 82 -25.08 -9.46 5.25
CA HIS A 82 -24.44 -10.61 4.61
C HIS A 82 -25.41 -11.32 3.67
N VAL A 83 -26.65 -11.55 4.11
CA VAL A 83 -27.71 -12.19 3.31
C VAL A 83 -27.97 -11.41 2.01
N ARG A 84 -28.14 -10.08 2.10
CA ARG A 84 -28.35 -9.22 0.92
C ARG A 84 -27.18 -9.29 -0.06
N THR A 85 -25.95 -9.20 0.44
CA THR A 85 -24.76 -9.27 -0.42
C THR A 85 -24.64 -10.60 -1.14
N GLN A 86 -24.89 -11.73 -0.46
CA GLN A 86 -24.78 -13.07 -1.06
C GLN A 86 -25.87 -13.32 -2.10
N ARG A 87 -27.09 -12.84 -1.87
CA ARG A 87 -28.16 -12.87 -2.87
C ARG A 87 -27.84 -12.00 -4.09
N ALA A 88 -27.27 -10.82 -3.87
CA ALA A 88 -26.83 -9.95 -4.96
C ALA A 88 -25.72 -10.61 -5.80
N VAL A 89 -24.79 -11.35 -5.16
CA VAL A 89 -23.76 -12.13 -5.86
C VAL A 89 -24.40 -13.13 -6.81
N PHE A 90 -25.37 -13.92 -6.34
CA PHE A 90 -26.09 -14.85 -7.21
C PHE A 90 -26.86 -14.10 -8.32
N ARG A 91 -27.77 -13.19 -7.98
CA ARG A 91 -28.62 -12.50 -8.96
C ARG A 91 -27.84 -11.77 -10.07
N ASN A 92 -26.74 -11.12 -9.73
CA ASN A 92 -26.05 -10.21 -10.65
C ASN A 92 -24.81 -10.85 -11.30
N LEU A 93 -24.19 -11.85 -10.67
CA LEU A 93 -22.94 -12.45 -11.16
C LEU A 93 -23.10 -13.89 -11.66
N ASP A 94 -24.26 -14.54 -11.52
CA ASP A 94 -24.43 -15.95 -11.91
C ASP A 94 -24.13 -16.20 -13.40
N ARG A 95 -24.47 -15.25 -14.28
CA ARG A 95 -24.10 -15.30 -15.70
C ARG A 95 -22.58 -15.33 -15.97
N TYR A 96 -21.78 -14.91 -15.00
CA TYR A 96 -20.31 -14.92 -15.04
C TYR A 96 -19.70 -16.00 -14.14
N ARG A 97 -20.53 -16.89 -13.57
CA ARG A 97 -20.13 -17.87 -12.54
C ARG A 97 -18.95 -18.73 -12.97
N GLU A 98 -19.00 -19.30 -14.16
CA GLU A 98 -17.95 -20.20 -14.67
C GLU A 98 -16.60 -19.50 -14.73
N ILE A 99 -16.57 -18.29 -15.30
CA ILE A 99 -15.36 -17.48 -15.46
C ILE A 99 -14.82 -17.03 -14.09
N LEU A 100 -15.69 -16.63 -13.17
CA LEU A 100 -15.28 -16.17 -11.83
C LEU A 100 -14.77 -17.32 -10.95
N VAL A 101 -15.27 -18.54 -11.16
CA VAL A 101 -14.77 -19.77 -10.52
C VAL A 101 -13.39 -20.13 -11.08
N GLU A 102 -13.20 -20.07 -12.40
CA GLU A 102 -11.90 -20.32 -13.03
C GLU A 102 -10.83 -19.33 -12.56
N LEU A 103 -11.19 -18.05 -12.42
CA LEU A 103 -10.32 -16.99 -11.90
C LEU A 103 -10.11 -17.04 -10.38
N ALA A 104 -10.72 -18.01 -9.68
CA ALA A 104 -10.66 -18.19 -8.23
C ALA A 104 -10.94 -16.89 -7.44
N VAL A 105 -11.94 -16.11 -7.87
CA VAL A 105 -12.23 -14.80 -7.29
C VAL A 105 -12.77 -14.95 -5.85
N GLY A 106 -12.14 -14.27 -4.91
CA GLY A 106 -12.47 -14.40 -3.49
C GLY A 106 -13.85 -13.83 -3.11
N PRO A 107 -14.51 -14.35 -2.05
CA PRO A 107 -15.87 -13.94 -1.65
C PRO A 107 -16.06 -12.43 -1.42
N THR A 108 -15.03 -11.76 -0.89
CA THR A 108 -15.06 -10.31 -0.64
C THR A 108 -15.09 -9.50 -1.95
N VAL A 109 -14.40 -9.99 -2.98
CA VAL A 109 -14.36 -9.35 -4.31
C VAL A 109 -15.68 -9.58 -5.03
N LEU A 110 -16.24 -10.79 -4.97
CA LEU A 110 -17.59 -11.10 -5.47
C LEU A 110 -18.64 -10.18 -4.83
N GLY A 111 -18.59 -9.99 -3.51
CA GLY A 111 -19.51 -9.10 -2.81
C GLY A 111 -19.38 -7.61 -3.17
N LYS A 112 -18.27 -7.19 -3.76
CA LYS A 112 -18.08 -5.84 -4.31
C LYS A 112 -18.56 -5.76 -5.76
N LEU A 113 -18.23 -6.76 -6.57
CA LEU A 113 -18.69 -6.88 -7.95
C LEU A 113 -20.20 -7.03 -8.06
N SER A 114 -20.88 -7.58 -7.04
CA SER A 114 -22.33 -7.75 -7.08
C SER A 114 -23.13 -6.45 -7.11
N ALA A 115 -22.50 -5.32 -6.78
CA ALA A 115 -23.09 -3.99 -6.88
C ALA A 115 -22.61 -3.20 -8.12
N ALA A 116 -21.76 -3.81 -8.97
CA ALA A 116 -21.21 -3.18 -10.16
C ALA A 116 -22.12 -3.35 -11.37
N GLU A 117 -22.00 -2.42 -12.33
CA GLU A 117 -22.71 -2.52 -13.61
C GLU A 117 -22.13 -3.63 -14.50
N PRO A 118 -22.91 -4.22 -15.43
CA PRO A 118 -22.48 -5.25 -16.38
C PRO A 118 -21.11 -4.98 -17.03
N GLU A 119 -20.91 -3.77 -17.53
CA GLU A 119 -19.69 -3.35 -18.23
C GLU A 119 -18.49 -3.33 -17.30
N GLN A 120 -18.69 -2.91 -16.05
CA GLN A 120 -17.64 -2.88 -15.02
C GLN A 120 -17.23 -4.29 -14.60
N ILE A 121 -18.18 -5.24 -14.58
CA ILE A 121 -17.91 -6.64 -14.28
C ILE A 121 -17.06 -7.26 -15.40
N GLU A 122 -17.38 -6.98 -16.66
CA GLU A 122 -16.60 -7.46 -17.81
C GLU A 122 -15.20 -6.85 -17.85
N GLN A 123 -15.06 -5.56 -17.55
CA GLN A 123 -13.76 -4.90 -17.40
C GLN A 123 -12.93 -5.54 -16.27
N ALA A 124 -13.54 -5.84 -15.13
CA ALA A 124 -12.87 -6.50 -14.01
C ALA A 124 -12.43 -7.93 -14.35
N ILE A 125 -13.26 -8.68 -15.10
CA ILE A 125 -12.92 -10.01 -15.61
C ILE A 125 -11.75 -9.91 -16.60
N GLY A 126 -11.79 -8.97 -17.54
CA GLY A 126 -10.70 -8.74 -18.50
C GLY A 126 -9.38 -8.38 -17.82
N PHE A 127 -9.44 -7.52 -16.80
CA PHE A 127 -8.28 -7.17 -15.97
C PHE A 127 -7.72 -8.40 -15.24
N ALA A 128 -8.59 -9.23 -14.66
CA ALA A 128 -8.20 -10.44 -13.95
C ALA A 128 -7.57 -11.49 -14.89
N ALA A 129 -8.09 -11.63 -16.11
CA ALA A 129 -7.54 -12.54 -17.11
C ALA A 129 -6.11 -12.16 -17.54
N GLN A 130 -5.81 -10.85 -17.61
CA GLN A 130 -4.48 -10.36 -18.00
C GLN A 130 -3.47 -10.40 -16.84
N ASN A 131 -3.92 -10.17 -15.60
CA ASN A 131 -3.06 -10.00 -14.43
C ASN A 131 -3.10 -11.19 -13.46
N GLY A 132 -3.90 -12.21 -13.75
CA GLY A 132 -4.00 -13.49 -13.06
C GLY A 132 -4.83 -13.48 -11.76
N LYS A 133 -5.02 -12.33 -11.10
CA LYS A 133 -5.83 -12.22 -9.87
C LYS A 133 -6.55 -10.88 -9.79
N LEU A 134 -7.74 -10.89 -9.20
CA LEU A 134 -8.54 -9.69 -8.95
C LEU A 134 -8.55 -9.34 -7.46
N ARG A 135 -8.07 -8.15 -7.09
CA ARG A 135 -8.10 -7.65 -5.70
C ARG A 135 -9.26 -6.68 -5.50
N VAL A 136 -9.63 -6.46 -4.23
CA VAL A 136 -10.68 -5.51 -3.85
C VAL A 136 -10.36 -4.09 -4.33
N GLN A 137 -9.09 -3.69 -4.31
CA GLN A 137 -8.64 -2.38 -4.79
C GLN A 137 -8.85 -2.21 -6.29
N ASP A 138 -8.55 -3.25 -7.08
CA ASP A 138 -8.72 -3.24 -8.54
C ASP A 138 -10.19 -3.07 -8.91
N VAL A 139 -11.09 -3.82 -8.26
CA VAL A 139 -12.54 -3.67 -8.47
C VAL A 139 -13.03 -2.29 -8.03
N THR A 140 -12.50 -1.76 -6.94
CA THR A 140 -12.88 -0.41 -6.47
C THR A 140 -12.44 0.67 -7.46
N ALA A 141 -11.25 0.53 -8.06
CA ALA A 141 -10.77 1.45 -9.08
C ALA A 141 -11.62 1.39 -10.36
N ILE A 142 -11.98 0.19 -10.82
CA ILE A 142 -12.79 -0.02 -12.03
C ILE A 142 -14.22 0.50 -11.83
N THR A 143 -14.83 0.21 -10.67
CA THR A 143 -16.19 0.69 -10.34
C THR A 143 -16.25 2.20 -10.04
N ALA A 144 -15.16 2.80 -9.56
CA ALA A 144 -15.05 4.25 -9.38
C ALA A 144 -14.79 5.00 -10.70
N GLY A 145 -14.08 4.39 -11.64
CA GLY A 145 -13.71 4.98 -12.93
C GLY A 145 -14.94 5.34 -13.79
N SER A 146 -15.93 4.46 -13.85
CA SER A 146 -17.10 4.66 -14.74
C SER A 146 -18.13 5.68 -14.21
N LYS A 147 -18.09 6.05 -12.92
CA LYS A 147 -18.97 7.11 -12.36
C LYS A 147 -18.40 8.52 -12.56
N ASN A 148 -17.13 8.64 -12.98
CA ASN A 148 -16.43 9.91 -13.17
C ASN A 148 -16.27 10.33 -14.63
N GLU A 149 -16.67 9.51 -15.61
CA GLU A 149 -16.55 9.89 -17.03
C GLU A 149 -17.52 11.03 -17.43
N ALA A 150 -18.59 11.27 -16.66
CA ALA A 150 -19.51 12.39 -16.89
C ALA A 150 -19.12 13.70 -16.15
N ALA A 151 -18.05 13.69 -15.35
CA ALA A 151 -17.58 14.84 -14.57
C ALA A 151 -16.07 15.05 -14.70
N ALA A 152 -15.52 14.82 -15.89
CA ALA A 152 -14.18 15.30 -16.21
C ALA A 152 -14.24 16.83 -16.36
N GLY A 153 -14.09 17.53 -15.22
CA GLY A 153 -13.47 18.85 -15.24
C GLY A 153 -12.14 18.76 -16.01
N PRO A 154 -11.60 19.91 -16.49
CA PRO A 154 -10.38 19.90 -17.29
C PRO A 154 -9.32 19.04 -16.60
N GLN A 155 -8.73 18.11 -17.35
CA GLN A 155 -7.70 17.20 -16.85
C GLN A 155 -6.50 18.05 -16.40
N ILE A 156 -6.49 18.43 -15.12
CA ILE A 156 -5.42 19.24 -14.54
C ILE A 156 -4.17 18.36 -14.53
N ASP A 157 -3.08 18.87 -15.10
CA ASP A 157 -1.79 18.19 -15.05
C ASP A 157 -1.43 17.92 -13.57
N PRO A 158 -1.17 16.66 -13.17
CA PRO A 158 -0.71 16.34 -11.82
C PRO A 158 0.49 17.17 -11.34
N TYR A 159 1.32 17.70 -12.24
CA TYR A 159 2.42 18.62 -11.91
C TYR A 159 1.97 20.04 -11.55
N ASP A 160 0.77 20.45 -11.98
CA ASP A 160 0.16 21.75 -11.68
C ASP A 160 -0.74 21.71 -10.44
N VAL A 161 -0.95 20.54 -9.84
CA VAL A 161 -1.72 20.38 -8.59
C VAL A 161 -0.82 20.64 -7.39
N GLY A 162 -1.12 21.70 -6.63
CA GLY A 162 -0.43 22.01 -5.39
C GLY A 162 -0.83 21.13 -4.20
N GLY A 163 -0.02 21.17 -3.13
CA GLY A 163 -0.32 20.51 -1.86
C GLY A 163 0.02 19.02 -1.82
N LEU A 164 -0.38 18.38 -0.72
CA LEU A 164 -0.01 16.98 -0.43
C LEU A 164 -0.57 16.00 -1.46
N GLU A 165 -1.78 16.23 -1.95
CA GLU A 165 -2.43 15.34 -2.92
C GLU A 165 -1.78 15.42 -4.30
N GLY A 166 -1.40 16.60 -4.76
CA GLY A 166 -0.61 16.76 -5.99
C GLY A 166 0.76 16.08 -5.88
N LEU A 167 1.46 16.26 -4.74
CA LEU A 167 2.72 15.57 -4.49
C LEU A 167 2.56 14.04 -4.50
N LYS A 168 1.51 13.50 -3.87
CA LYS A 168 1.20 12.07 -3.91
C LYS A 168 0.94 11.58 -5.34
N ALA A 169 0.24 12.37 -6.16
CA ALA A 169 -0.02 12.04 -7.56
C ALA A 169 1.28 11.96 -8.38
N ILE A 170 2.18 12.94 -8.23
CA ILE A 170 3.49 12.95 -8.90
C ILE A 170 4.36 11.76 -8.43
N ILE A 171 4.35 11.45 -7.13
CA ILE A 171 5.07 10.27 -6.59
C ILE A 171 4.51 8.98 -7.21
N ALA A 172 3.19 8.83 -7.30
CA ALA A 172 2.57 7.65 -7.90
C ALA A 172 2.95 7.49 -9.38
N ILE A 173 3.02 8.58 -10.13
CA ILE A 173 3.49 8.60 -11.53
C ILE A 173 4.96 8.17 -11.58
N LYS A 174 5.84 8.81 -10.79
CA LYS A 174 7.27 8.48 -10.72
C LYS A 174 7.49 7.00 -10.42
N VAL A 175 6.79 6.45 -9.43
CA VAL A 175 6.96 5.03 -9.04
C VAL A 175 6.48 4.11 -10.15
N ARG A 176 5.30 4.37 -10.72
CA ARG A 176 4.74 3.56 -11.81
C ARG A 176 5.64 3.53 -13.04
N ASP A 177 6.00 4.72 -13.53
CA ASP A 177 6.78 4.86 -14.76
C ASP A 177 8.24 4.47 -14.54
N GLY A 178 8.79 4.79 -13.36
CA GLY A 178 10.14 4.40 -12.98
C GLY A 178 10.32 2.89 -12.88
N ILE A 179 9.38 2.16 -12.27
CA ILE A 179 9.43 0.68 -12.24
C ILE A 179 9.33 0.11 -13.66
N LYS A 180 8.42 0.63 -14.49
CA LYS A 180 8.25 0.19 -15.88
C LYS A 180 9.54 0.39 -16.69
N SER A 181 10.15 1.57 -16.60
CA SER A 181 11.41 1.91 -17.26
C SER A 181 12.55 1.01 -16.79
N PHE A 182 12.72 0.88 -15.48
CA PHE A 182 13.75 0.06 -14.86
C PHE A 182 13.69 -1.40 -15.32
N ILE A 183 12.51 -2.04 -15.23
CA ILE A 183 12.32 -3.42 -15.67
C ILE A 183 12.55 -3.56 -17.19
N GLY A 184 12.11 -2.58 -17.98
CA GLY A 184 12.37 -2.54 -19.43
C GLY A 184 13.86 -2.58 -19.75
N HIS A 185 14.66 -1.76 -19.06
CA HIS A 185 16.12 -1.73 -19.23
C HIS A 185 16.80 -3.02 -18.75
N LEU A 186 16.33 -3.65 -17.68
CA LEU A 186 16.85 -4.96 -17.26
C LEU A 186 16.63 -6.03 -18.33
N GLU A 187 15.43 -6.07 -18.92
CA GLU A 187 15.11 -7.03 -19.99
C GLU A 187 15.88 -6.73 -21.28
N GLU A 188 16.13 -5.46 -21.61
CA GLU A 188 16.99 -5.08 -22.74
C GLU A 188 18.43 -5.59 -22.57
N ILE A 189 19.02 -5.37 -21.39
CA ILE A 189 20.35 -5.89 -21.06
C ILE A 189 20.34 -7.42 -21.17
N ARG A 190 19.35 -8.07 -20.59
CA ARG A 190 19.20 -9.54 -20.62
C ARG A 190 19.09 -10.05 -22.05
N ALA A 191 18.33 -9.40 -22.91
CA ALA A 191 18.18 -9.76 -24.32
C ALA A 191 19.53 -9.72 -25.06
N HIS A 192 20.33 -8.68 -24.85
CA HIS A 192 21.67 -8.58 -25.45
C HIS A 192 22.66 -9.62 -24.90
N VAL A 193 22.61 -9.92 -23.61
CA VAL A 193 23.42 -10.98 -23.01
C VAL A 193 23.02 -12.35 -23.58
N ASN A 194 21.72 -12.66 -23.63
CA ASN A 194 21.21 -13.91 -24.18
C ASN A 194 21.47 -14.06 -25.69
N GLU A 195 21.54 -12.98 -26.45
CA GLU A 195 21.97 -12.99 -27.85
C GLU A 195 23.48 -13.31 -28.00
N ALA A 196 24.29 -12.90 -27.01
CA ALA A 196 25.74 -13.08 -27.04
C ALA A 196 26.20 -14.44 -26.52
N LEU A 197 25.53 -15.00 -25.50
CA LEU A 197 25.93 -16.25 -24.85
C LEU A 197 26.04 -17.46 -25.79
N PRO A 198 25.15 -17.70 -26.77
CA PRO A 198 25.28 -18.84 -27.69
C PRO A 198 26.50 -18.76 -28.62
N LYS A 199 27.10 -17.58 -28.79
CA LYS A 199 28.21 -17.36 -29.74
C LYS A 199 29.50 -17.93 -29.16
N LYS A 200 30.24 -18.74 -29.95
CA LYS A 200 31.53 -19.35 -29.54
C LYS A 200 32.53 -18.33 -28.98
N ASN A 201 32.57 -17.14 -29.57
CA ASN A 201 33.39 -16.02 -29.11
C ASN A 201 32.51 -14.83 -28.75
N ILE A 202 32.51 -14.44 -27.48
CA ILE A 202 31.83 -13.23 -27.00
C ILE A 202 32.79 -12.05 -27.19
N VAL A 203 32.39 -11.07 -28.01
CA VAL A 203 33.18 -9.85 -28.24
C VAL A 203 32.81 -8.82 -27.17
N LYS A 204 33.66 -8.68 -26.15
CA LYS A 204 33.49 -7.77 -25.00
C LYS A 204 33.06 -6.36 -25.44
N LYS A 205 33.80 -5.74 -26.34
CA LYS A 205 33.54 -4.39 -26.86
C LYS A 205 32.18 -4.22 -27.54
N THR A 206 31.73 -5.26 -28.26
CA THR A 206 30.43 -5.21 -28.95
C THR A 206 29.28 -5.36 -27.96
N LEU A 207 29.40 -6.27 -26.99
CA LEU A 207 28.38 -6.46 -25.97
C LEU A 207 28.30 -5.27 -25.02
N SER A 208 29.45 -4.80 -24.52
CA SER A 208 29.52 -3.61 -23.67
C SER A 208 28.97 -2.38 -24.38
N GLY A 209 29.25 -2.20 -25.67
CA GLY A 209 28.72 -1.09 -26.47
C GLY A 209 27.19 -1.05 -26.58
N LYS A 210 26.52 -2.21 -26.47
CA LYS A 210 25.06 -2.30 -26.43
C LYS A 210 24.50 -2.12 -25.02
N THR A 211 25.19 -2.63 -23.99
CA THR A 211 24.59 -2.75 -22.65
C THR A 211 25.04 -1.68 -21.65
N HIS A 212 26.21 -1.06 -21.80
CA HIS A 212 26.78 -0.27 -20.69
C HIS A 212 25.97 1.01 -20.38
N LEU A 213 25.43 1.71 -21.39
CA LEU A 213 24.64 2.93 -21.16
C LEU A 213 23.31 2.57 -20.51
N VAL A 214 22.67 1.50 -20.99
CA VAL A 214 21.44 0.96 -20.43
C VAL A 214 21.66 0.52 -18.97
N ALA A 215 22.78 -0.13 -18.67
CA ALA A 215 23.13 -0.54 -17.30
C ALA A 215 23.36 0.66 -16.37
N ARG A 216 24.01 1.73 -16.86
CA ARG A 216 24.17 2.97 -16.10
C ARG A 216 22.82 3.63 -15.81
N LEU A 217 21.96 3.72 -16.82
CA LEU A 217 20.63 4.29 -16.68
C LEU A 217 19.80 3.49 -15.68
N ALA A 218 19.73 2.17 -15.83
CA ALA A 218 19.02 1.28 -14.91
C ALA A 218 19.55 1.39 -13.47
N ASN A 219 20.86 1.56 -13.27
CA ASN A 219 21.42 1.77 -11.93
C ASN A 219 20.97 3.10 -11.31
N GLU A 220 20.94 4.18 -12.09
CA GLU A 220 20.45 5.49 -11.60
C GLU A 220 18.94 5.48 -11.36
N GLU A 221 18.15 4.77 -12.17
CA GLU A 221 16.73 4.55 -11.93
C GLU A 221 16.47 3.80 -10.62
N LEU A 222 17.21 2.70 -10.38
CA LEU A 222 17.14 1.95 -9.12
C LEU A 222 17.46 2.84 -7.92
N LYS A 223 18.51 3.66 -8.01
CA LYS A 223 18.87 4.62 -6.97
C LYS A 223 17.76 5.65 -6.74
N SER A 224 17.20 6.21 -7.81
CA SER A 224 16.10 7.19 -7.75
C SER A 224 14.82 6.64 -7.12
N LEU A 225 14.58 5.33 -7.24
CA LEU A 225 13.43 4.63 -6.67
C LEU A 225 13.66 4.20 -5.21
N ALA A 226 14.87 3.77 -4.86
CA ALA A 226 15.13 3.10 -3.58
C ALA A 226 15.88 3.96 -2.54
N GLN A 227 16.55 5.03 -2.95
CA GLN A 227 17.36 5.85 -2.05
C GLN A 227 16.62 7.08 -1.54
N PHE A 228 16.74 7.33 -0.24
CA PHE A 228 16.35 8.59 0.38
C PHE A 228 17.51 9.58 0.35
N VAL A 229 17.25 10.84 0.65
CA VAL A 229 18.28 11.87 0.83
C VAL A 229 18.66 11.98 2.30
N ARG A 230 19.95 12.17 2.59
CA ARG A 230 20.46 12.42 3.94
C ARG A 230 21.62 13.41 3.93
N PRO A 231 21.85 14.16 5.02
CA PRO A 231 23.09 14.90 5.21
C PRO A 231 24.31 13.97 5.14
N TYR A 232 25.39 14.45 4.54
CA TYR A 232 26.64 13.70 4.47
C TYR A 232 27.29 13.62 5.86
N PRO A 233 27.78 12.44 6.31
CA PRO A 233 28.24 12.25 7.69
C PRO A 233 29.35 13.22 8.15
N THR A 234 30.24 13.62 7.24
CA THR A 234 31.38 14.50 7.57
C THR A 234 31.19 15.93 7.08
N ALA A 235 30.07 16.25 6.42
CA ALA A 235 29.79 17.56 5.87
C ALA A 235 28.27 17.78 5.82
N ALA A 236 27.69 18.23 6.94
CA ALA A 236 26.23 18.35 7.10
C ALA A 236 25.55 19.27 6.05
N HIS A 237 26.30 20.17 5.42
CA HIS A 237 25.83 21.04 4.34
C HIS A 237 25.76 20.33 2.96
N VAL A 238 26.35 19.14 2.83
CA VAL A 238 26.28 18.31 1.62
C VAL A 238 25.14 17.32 1.80
N ILE A 239 24.17 17.34 0.89
CA ILE A 239 23.10 16.34 0.85
C ILE A 239 23.51 15.23 -0.10
N SER A 240 23.40 13.98 0.36
CA SER A 240 23.79 12.78 -0.38
C SER A 240 22.69 11.73 -0.34
N PRO A 241 22.55 10.89 -1.38
CA PRO A 241 21.66 9.75 -1.32
C PRO A 241 22.10 8.77 -0.21
N THR A 242 21.14 8.13 0.43
CA THR A 242 21.38 6.92 1.23
C THR A 242 21.91 5.81 0.34
N SER A 243 22.77 4.95 0.84
CA SER A 243 23.23 3.78 0.09
C SER A 243 22.20 2.65 0.13
N ILE A 244 22.04 1.92 -0.98
CA ILE A 244 21.35 0.63 -0.94
C ILE A 244 22.21 -0.32 -0.11
N PRO A 245 21.67 -1.03 0.90
CA PRO A 245 22.48 -1.90 1.75
C PRO A 245 23.19 -2.99 0.94
N ALA A 246 24.53 -3.00 0.99
CA ALA A 246 25.36 -3.84 0.11
C ALA A 246 25.12 -5.35 0.27
N LYS A 247 24.70 -5.80 1.45
CA LYS A 247 24.45 -7.22 1.77
C LYS A 247 23.03 -7.70 1.40
N THR A 248 22.33 -6.99 0.53
CA THR A 248 20.97 -7.34 0.08
C THR A 248 20.98 -7.71 -1.40
N GLY A 249 19.95 -8.44 -1.84
CA GLY A 249 19.79 -8.78 -3.26
C GLY A 249 19.76 -7.54 -4.17
N TRP A 250 19.05 -6.49 -3.76
CA TRP A 250 19.04 -5.21 -4.46
C TRP A 250 20.40 -4.49 -4.45
N GLY A 251 21.19 -4.65 -3.39
CA GLY A 251 22.59 -4.18 -3.34
C GLY A 251 23.47 -4.89 -4.38
N ALA A 252 23.27 -6.20 -4.56
CA ALA A 252 23.95 -6.97 -5.60
C ALA A 252 23.48 -6.60 -7.02
N VAL A 253 22.19 -6.33 -7.23
CA VAL A 253 21.68 -5.79 -8.51
C VAL A 253 22.36 -4.45 -8.84
N SER A 254 22.38 -3.52 -7.88
CA SER A 254 23.03 -2.21 -8.06
C SER A 254 24.52 -2.34 -8.37
N THR A 255 25.22 -3.26 -7.70
CA THR A 255 26.65 -3.54 -7.93
C THR A 255 26.88 -4.15 -9.31
N MET A 256 26.06 -5.11 -9.71
CA MET A 256 26.13 -5.75 -11.03
C MET A 256 25.90 -4.72 -12.14
N LEU A 257 24.86 -3.87 -12.03
CA LEU A 257 24.58 -2.81 -13.00
C LEU A 257 25.71 -1.77 -13.08
N TYR A 258 26.30 -1.41 -11.92
CA TYR A 258 27.48 -0.55 -11.89
C TYR A 258 28.67 -1.18 -12.64
N LYS A 259 28.95 -2.47 -12.39
CA LYS A 259 29.99 -3.23 -13.08
C LYS A 259 29.71 -3.37 -14.58
N MET A 260 28.45 -3.58 -14.97
CA MET A 260 28.04 -3.61 -16.38
C MET A 260 28.18 -2.25 -17.08
N GLY A 261 28.08 -1.16 -16.31
CA GLY A 261 28.12 0.21 -16.80
C GLY A 261 29.48 0.71 -17.33
N SER A 262 30.55 -0.07 -17.21
CA SER A 262 31.86 0.26 -17.81
C SER A 262 32.53 -0.98 -18.38
N GLU A 263 33.05 -0.89 -19.61
CA GLU A 263 33.84 -1.99 -20.19
C GLU A 263 35.09 -2.32 -19.36
N THR A 264 35.67 -1.32 -18.69
CA THR A 264 36.89 -1.48 -17.88
C THR A 264 36.69 -2.32 -16.63
N THR A 265 35.46 -2.45 -16.15
CA THR A 265 35.11 -3.24 -14.95
C THR A 265 34.72 -4.67 -15.26
N TRP A 266 34.64 -5.04 -16.55
CA TRP A 266 34.27 -6.39 -16.96
C TRP A 266 35.47 -7.33 -16.89
N PRO A 267 35.25 -8.61 -16.55
CA PRO A 267 36.30 -9.63 -16.57
C PRO A 267 36.98 -9.76 -17.94
N ASP A 268 38.12 -10.43 -17.94
CA ASP A 268 38.85 -10.76 -19.15
C ASP A 268 38.15 -11.86 -19.96
N LYS A 269 38.62 -12.07 -21.20
CA LYS A 269 37.99 -12.98 -22.17
C LYS A 269 37.75 -14.39 -21.62
N GLY A 270 38.64 -14.90 -20.76
CA GLY A 270 38.53 -16.23 -20.17
C GLY A 270 37.41 -16.38 -19.14
N GLU A 271 37.06 -15.29 -18.46
CA GLU A 271 36.09 -15.28 -17.36
C GLU A 271 34.76 -14.62 -17.75
N LEU A 272 34.73 -13.90 -18.87
CA LEU A 272 33.57 -13.14 -19.33
C LEU A 272 32.32 -14.02 -19.47
N ARG A 273 32.45 -15.19 -20.10
CA ARG A 273 31.32 -16.11 -20.26
C ARG A 273 30.78 -16.56 -18.92
N THR A 274 31.66 -17.05 -18.05
CA THR A 274 31.30 -17.54 -16.72
C THR A 274 30.60 -16.44 -15.93
N TRP A 275 31.15 -15.22 -15.91
CA TRP A 275 30.52 -14.09 -15.22
C TRP A 275 29.12 -13.76 -15.75
N LEU A 276 28.92 -13.79 -17.07
CA LEU A 276 27.60 -13.56 -17.66
C LEU A 276 26.60 -14.66 -17.26
N GLU A 277 27.01 -15.93 -17.30
CA GLU A 277 26.16 -17.09 -17.03
C GLU A 277 25.86 -17.28 -15.53
N THR A 278 26.83 -17.06 -14.66
CA THR A 278 26.71 -17.37 -13.22
C THR A 278 26.33 -16.17 -12.36
N GLU A 279 26.61 -14.95 -12.80
CA GLU A 279 26.34 -13.73 -12.04
C GLU A 279 25.28 -12.86 -12.72
N VAL A 280 25.51 -12.44 -13.97
CA VAL A 280 24.65 -11.45 -14.62
C VAL A 280 23.26 -11.99 -14.92
N VAL A 281 23.14 -13.11 -15.64
CA VAL A 281 21.83 -13.67 -16.02
C VAL A 281 20.97 -14.01 -14.79
N PRO A 282 21.48 -14.72 -13.77
CA PRO A 282 20.67 -15.06 -12.60
C PRO A 282 20.21 -13.83 -11.80
N ILE A 283 21.05 -12.79 -11.69
CA ILE A 283 20.67 -11.55 -10.99
C ILE A 283 19.59 -10.79 -11.77
N LEU A 284 19.70 -10.73 -13.10
CA LEU A 284 18.67 -10.11 -13.95
C LEU A 284 17.33 -10.87 -13.84
N GLU A 285 17.36 -12.20 -13.85
CA GLU A 285 16.18 -13.04 -13.68
C GLU A 285 15.52 -12.89 -12.31
N TRP A 286 16.33 -12.78 -11.26
CA TRP A 286 15.83 -12.51 -9.91
C TRP A 286 15.15 -11.15 -9.85
N ALA A 287 15.77 -10.11 -10.41
CA ALA A 287 15.30 -8.74 -10.35
C ALA A 287 14.05 -8.48 -11.20
N SER A 288 13.87 -9.20 -12.31
CA SER A 288 12.70 -9.08 -13.19
C SER A 288 11.61 -10.14 -12.94
N SER A 289 11.77 -10.95 -11.90
CA SER A 289 10.81 -12.01 -11.57
C SER A 289 9.41 -11.47 -11.27
N LYS A 290 8.38 -12.10 -11.83
CA LYS A 290 6.97 -11.86 -11.48
C LYS A 290 6.55 -12.59 -10.20
N SER A 291 7.40 -13.46 -9.66
CA SER A 291 7.14 -14.15 -8.39
C SER A 291 7.32 -13.19 -7.22
N SER A 292 6.48 -13.32 -6.18
CA SER A 292 6.60 -12.51 -4.96
C SER A 292 7.77 -12.93 -4.06
N ALA A 293 8.40 -14.07 -4.32
CA ALA A 293 9.55 -14.58 -3.57
C ALA A 293 10.53 -15.32 -4.51
N PRO A 294 11.25 -14.59 -5.38
CA PRO A 294 12.25 -15.21 -6.23
C PRO A 294 13.44 -15.68 -5.40
N THR A 295 13.87 -16.92 -5.62
CA THR A 295 15.04 -17.49 -4.96
C THR A 295 16.30 -16.76 -5.41
N TRP A 296 17.11 -16.32 -4.45
CA TRP A 296 18.38 -15.66 -4.75
C TRP A 296 19.37 -16.62 -5.42
N PRO A 297 20.10 -16.20 -6.47
CA PRO A 297 21.12 -17.04 -7.10
C PRO A 297 22.22 -17.45 -6.12
N GLY A 298 22.46 -18.75 -5.97
CA GLY A 298 23.52 -19.29 -5.11
C GLY A 298 23.19 -19.38 -3.61
N ALA A 299 21.93 -19.17 -3.21
CA ALA A 299 21.50 -19.51 -1.86
C ALA A 299 21.34 -21.03 -1.73
N GLU A 300 22.29 -21.70 -1.07
CA GLU A 300 21.99 -22.99 -0.44
C GLU A 300 20.88 -22.77 0.58
N THR A 301 19.88 -23.64 0.53
CA THR A 301 18.63 -23.62 1.29
C THR A 301 18.82 -23.11 2.72
N SER A 302 18.53 -21.83 2.94
CA SER A 302 18.35 -21.25 4.25
C SER A 302 17.02 -20.51 4.21
N GLU A 303 16.06 -21.02 4.96
CA GLU A 303 14.69 -20.51 5.05
C GLU A 303 14.71 -18.98 5.20
N ALA A 304 14.23 -18.30 4.16
CA ALA A 304 13.99 -16.86 4.25
C ALA A 304 12.80 -16.63 5.19
N PRO A 305 12.88 -15.68 6.13
CA PRO A 305 11.70 -15.17 6.81
C PRO A 305 10.80 -14.56 5.74
N SER A 306 9.61 -15.14 5.57
CA SER A 306 8.53 -14.53 4.80
C SER A 306 8.31 -13.11 5.28
N ALA A 307 8.56 -12.13 4.41
CA ALA A 307 8.11 -10.75 4.62
C ALA A 307 6.58 -10.71 4.50
N ASN A 308 5.90 -11.21 5.52
CA ASN A 308 4.49 -10.91 5.75
C ASN A 308 4.44 -9.48 6.26
N VAL A 309 3.99 -8.55 5.40
CA VAL A 309 3.45 -7.28 5.88
C VAL A 309 2.14 -7.62 6.60
N PRO A 310 2.00 -7.38 7.91
CA PRO A 310 0.73 -7.57 8.59
C PRO A 310 -0.26 -6.55 8.04
N TYR A 311 -1.30 -7.02 7.37
CA TYR A 311 -2.45 -6.21 7.02
C TYR A 311 -3.34 -6.12 8.26
N GLU A 312 -3.05 -5.19 9.17
CA GLU A 312 -4.00 -4.80 10.20
C GLU A 312 -5.13 -3.98 9.56
N VAL A 313 -6.24 -4.66 9.27
CA VAL A 313 -7.52 -4.00 9.02
C VAL A 313 -8.04 -3.49 10.36
N GLY A 314 -7.76 -2.23 10.65
CA GLY A 314 -8.55 -1.45 11.61
C GLY A 314 -9.99 -1.37 11.09
N SER A 315 -10.86 -2.19 11.69
CA SER A 315 -12.30 -2.15 11.48
C SER A 315 -12.86 -0.95 12.25
N ASP A 316 -13.01 0.21 11.59
CA ASP A 316 -13.76 1.31 12.18
C ASP A 316 -15.26 1.17 11.85
N GLY A 317 -16.03 0.92 12.90
CA GLY A 317 -17.49 0.92 12.89
C GLY A 317 -18.05 2.34 12.85
N PRO A 318 -19.35 2.50 12.54
CA PRO A 318 -19.93 3.76 12.09
C PRO A 318 -20.23 4.72 13.25
N ILE A 319 -19.88 5.99 13.08
CA ILE A 319 -20.45 7.09 13.88
C ILE A 319 -21.74 7.56 13.16
N PRO A 320 -22.90 7.60 13.83
CA PRO A 320 -24.14 8.11 13.24
C PRO A 320 -24.13 9.64 13.15
N ALA A 321 -24.76 10.14 12.09
CA ALA A 321 -25.04 11.55 11.89
C ALA A 321 -26.32 11.98 12.63
N GLU A 322 -26.22 13.02 13.46
CA GLU A 322 -27.33 13.92 13.74
C GLU A 322 -26.84 15.38 13.63
N VAL A 323 -27.64 16.18 12.92
CA VAL A 323 -27.40 17.59 12.61
C VAL A 323 -28.36 18.44 13.43
N ARG A 324 -27.84 19.40 14.24
CA ARG A 324 -28.26 20.83 14.27
C ARG A 324 -27.71 21.57 15.51
N GLY A 325 -27.18 22.78 15.29
CA GLY A 325 -27.30 23.90 16.24
C GLY A 325 -26.01 24.64 16.65
N SER A 326 -25.67 25.70 15.90
CA SER A 326 -24.94 26.96 16.21
C SER A 326 -23.78 27.06 17.24
N ALA A 327 -22.69 27.64 16.71
CA ALA A 327 -21.78 28.68 17.25
C ALA A 327 -21.19 28.57 18.67
N ASP A 328 -19.87 28.31 18.78
CA ASP A 328 -18.87 29.35 19.13
C ASP A 328 -17.42 28.83 19.01
N LEU A 329 -16.48 29.74 18.78
CA LEU A 329 -15.04 29.54 18.60
C LEU A 329 -14.32 29.10 19.89
N VAL A 330 -13.55 28.00 19.88
CA VAL A 330 -12.34 27.84 20.74
C VAL A 330 -11.24 27.05 20.01
N VAL A 331 -10.07 27.70 19.93
CA VAL A 331 -8.77 27.21 19.50
C VAL A 331 -8.26 26.10 20.44
N THR A 332 -7.92 24.91 19.92
CA THR A 332 -7.07 23.95 20.65
C THR A 332 -6.19 23.10 19.71
N GLY A 333 -4.89 23.02 20.05
CA GLY A 333 -4.06 21.82 19.87
C GLY A 333 -3.32 21.64 18.54
N ILE A 334 -2.09 22.18 18.43
CA ILE A 334 -1.10 21.65 17.48
C ILE A 334 -0.63 20.27 18.00
N PRO A 335 -0.77 19.18 17.24
CA PRO A 335 -0.30 17.86 17.68
C PRO A 335 1.24 17.81 17.72
N SER A 336 1.77 17.22 18.78
CA SER A 336 3.21 16.98 19.00
C SER A 336 3.86 16.32 17.77
N MET A 337 5.12 16.69 17.50
CA MET A 337 5.89 16.27 16.32
C MET A 337 5.98 14.75 16.18
N GLU A 338 5.99 14.00 17.29
CA GLU A 338 5.94 12.54 17.31
C GLU A 338 4.66 11.99 16.69
N LYS A 339 3.49 12.55 17.00
CA LYS A 339 2.21 12.15 16.37
C LYS A 339 2.19 12.46 14.87
N ARG A 340 2.88 13.50 14.43
CA ARG A 340 3.03 13.81 12.99
C ARG A 340 3.96 12.83 12.29
N MET A 341 5.06 12.42 12.93
CA MET A 341 5.98 11.43 12.36
C MET A 341 5.39 10.01 12.38
N GLU A 342 4.62 9.64 13.40
CA GLU A 342 3.85 8.39 13.44
C GLU A 342 2.76 8.35 12.37
N SER A 343 2.07 9.47 12.13
CA SER A 343 1.07 9.57 11.06
C SER A 343 1.67 9.47 9.65
N ILE A 344 2.90 9.97 9.46
CA ILE A 344 3.63 9.82 8.19
C ILE A 344 4.15 8.39 8.03
N ALA A 345 4.66 7.75 9.09
CA ALA A 345 5.11 6.35 9.03
C ALA A 345 3.96 5.36 8.78
N ALA A 346 2.78 5.62 9.37
CA ALA A 346 1.56 4.84 9.15
C ALA A 346 1.03 4.96 7.71
N ALA A 347 1.23 6.11 7.05
CA ALA A 347 0.84 6.31 5.65
C ALA A 347 1.71 5.50 4.65
N PHE A 348 2.85 4.98 5.07
CA PHE A 348 3.80 4.20 4.25
C PHE A 348 4.05 2.77 4.75
N GLY A 349 3.29 2.29 5.73
CA GLY A 349 3.29 0.88 6.15
C GLY A 349 4.56 0.39 6.88
N ALA A 350 5.29 1.27 7.58
CA ALA A 350 6.44 0.88 8.39
C ALA A 350 6.18 1.10 9.89
N ILE A 351 6.19 0.02 10.68
CA ILE A 351 6.32 0.10 12.15
C ILE A 351 7.81 0.22 12.45
N ALA A 352 8.27 1.39 12.87
CA ALA A 352 9.62 1.59 13.35
C ALA A 352 9.64 1.45 14.89
N THR A 353 10.19 0.34 15.39
CA THR A 353 10.57 0.25 16.81
C THR A 353 11.85 1.07 16.99
N ILE A 354 11.72 2.29 17.51
CA ILE A 354 12.89 3.11 17.88
C ILE A 354 13.29 2.73 19.30
N GLU A 355 14.32 1.88 19.43
CA GLU A 355 15.04 1.74 20.69
C GLU A 355 16.06 2.88 20.77
N ALA A 356 15.82 3.85 21.66
CA ALA A 356 16.67 5.02 21.82
C ALA A 356 18.02 4.65 22.46
N PRO A 357 19.17 5.07 21.90
CA PRO A 357 20.46 4.86 22.54
C PRO A 357 20.61 5.80 23.74
N LYS A 358 20.94 5.24 24.91
CA LYS A 358 21.34 5.99 26.10
C LYS A 358 22.62 6.77 25.82
N SER A 359 22.53 8.08 25.61
CA SER A 359 23.70 8.97 25.68
C SER A 359 23.78 9.64 27.05
N LYS A 360 24.74 9.17 27.85
CA LYS A 360 25.30 9.92 28.97
C LYS A 360 26.17 11.05 28.41
N ARG A 361 25.77 12.31 28.55
CA ARG A 361 26.71 13.43 28.73
C ARG A 361 26.02 14.66 29.31
N THR A 362 26.63 15.12 30.40
CA THR A 362 26.36 16.28 31.25
C THR A 362 26.83 17.58 30.60
N SER A 363 26.06 18.66 30.73
CA SER A 363 26.55 19.99 31.15
C SER A 363 25.41 21.01 31.19
N ASP A 364 25.27 21.64 32.34
CA ASP A 364 24.37 22.74 32.68
C ASP A 364 24.45 23.93 31.70
N VAL A 365 23.31 24.32 31.15
CA VAL A 365 22.84 25.72 31.03
C VAL A 365 21.31 25.63 30.99
N ASP A 366 20.64 25.98 32.10
CA ASP A 366 19.19 26.01 32.19
C ASP A 366 18.62 27.05 31.21
N VAL A 367 18.11 26.59 30.07
CA VAL A 367 17.21 27.35 29.21
C VAL A 367 15.79 27.09 29.73
N PRO A 368 15.08 28.10 30.25
CA PRO A 368 13.74 27.88 30.80
C PRO A 368 12.78 27.44 29.70
N SER A 369 11.87 26.56 30.09
CA SER A 369 10.78 26.10 29.20
C SER A 369 9.90 27.27 28.78
N VAL A 370 9.33 27.20 27.58
CA VAL A 370 8.37 28.21 27.06
C VAL A 370 7.21 28.44 28.03
N ALA A 371 6.85 27.44 28.82
CA ALA A 371 5.82 27.56 29.86
C ALA A 371 6.28 28.40 31.06
N GLU A 372 7.57 28.36 31.42
CA GLU A 372 8.16 29.14 32.51
C GLU A 372 8.40 30.60 32.11
N ALA A 373 8.74 30.85 30.83
CA ALA A 373 8.90 32.20 30.28
C ALA A 373 7.58 32.99 30.21
N LEU A 374 6.43 32.31 30.15
CA LEU A 374 5.10 32.94 30.05
C LEU A 374 4.44 33.21 31.42
N ALA A 375 5.01 32.73 32.52
CA ALA A 375 4.42 32.83 33.86
C ALA A 375 4.89 34.06 34.67
N GLN A 376 5.86 34.85 34.18
CA GLN A 376 6.30 36.05 34.90
C GLN A 376 5.57 37.32 34.43
N PRO A 377 5.04 38.15 35.34
CA PRO A 377 4.37 39.39 34.98
C PRO A 377 5.40 40.53 34.96
N GLU A 378 6.07 40.76 33.83
CA GLU A 378 6.89 41.96 33.66
C GLU A 378 6.48 42.78 32.44
N LYS A 379 6.57 44.10 32.65
CA LYS A 379 5.95 45.20 31.90
C LYS A 379 6.04 45.02 30.38
N ARG A 380 4.88 45.06 29.71
CA ARG A 380 4.78 45.20 28.24
C ARG A 380 5.54 46.44 27.78
N LEU A 381 6.76 46.24 27.29
CA LEU A 381 7.49 47.25 26.54
C LEU A 381 6.71 47.55 25.27
N THR A 382 6.43 48.84 25.03
CA THR A 382 5.69 49.24 23.84
C THR A 382 6.59 49.12 22.61
N ARG A 383 5.98 49.01 21.43
CA ARG A 383 6.69 48.89 20.14
C ARG A 383 7.77 49.97 19.95
N ASN A 384 7.58 51.16 20.51
CA ASN A 384 8.55 52.24 20.46
C ASN A 384 9.81 51.96 21.31
N ASP A 385 9.68 51.23 22.41
CA ASP A 385 10.79 50.86 23.29
C ASP A 385 11.68 49.80 22.61
N ILE A 386 11.03 48.81 21.96
CA ILE A 386 11.70 47.78 21.16
C ILE A 386 12.45 48.39 19.97
N VAL A 387 11.85 49.36 19.27
CA VAL A 387 12.50 50.04 18.14
C VAL A 387 13.68 50.91 18.59
N LYS A 388 13.62 51.53 19.79
CA LYS A 388 14.75 52.26 20.36
C LYS A 388 15.91 51.34 20.72
N GLN A 389 15.62 50.18 21.30
CA GLN A 389 16.64 49.22 21.70
C GLN A 389 17.38 48.64 20.49
N ILE A 390 16.65 48.25 19.43
CA ILE A 390 17.24 47.76 18.19
C ILE A 390 18.11 48.82 17.51
N LYS A 391 17.70 50.10 17.53
CA LYS A 391 18.52 51.19 16.97
C LYS A 391 19.78 51.46 17.79
N SER A 392 19.73 51.28 19.11
CA SER A 392 20.89 51.43 20.01
C SER A 392 21.90 50.30 19.84
N GLU A 393 21.44 49.07 19.65
CA GLU A 393 22.30 47.91 19.41
C GLU A 393 22.94 47.96 18.02
N TRP A 394 22.21 48.44 17.01
CA TRP A 394 22.74 48.67 15.66
C TRP A 394 23.82 49.76 15.64
N SER A 395 23.65 50.85 16.39
CA SER A 395 24.66 51.92 16.45
C SER A 395 25.93 51.49 17.20
N ALA A 396 25.80 50.65 18.23
CA ALA A 396 26.93 50.06 18.94
C ALA A 396 27.76 49.11 18.04
N ALA A 397 27.10 48.29 17.22
CA ALA A 397 27.77 47.36 16.30
C ALA A 397 28.50 48.06 15.13
N LYS A 398 28.08 49.27 14.75
CA LYS A 398 28.77 50.06 13.71
C LYS A 398 30.03 50.77 14.22
N ASN A 399 30.11 51.07 15.52
CA ASN A 399 31.27 51.75 16.11
C ASN A 399 32.42 50.79 16.47
N SER A 400 32.19 49.47 16.47
CA SER A 400 33.21 48.46 16.77
C SER A 400 33.92 47.88 15.52
N ALA A 401 33.57 48.35 14.32
CA ALA A 401 34.15 47.89 13.05
C ALA A 401 34.83 49.05 12.30
N THR A 402 35.94 49.56 12.82
CA THR A 402 36.89 50.41 12.06
C THR A 402 38.33 50.11 12.52
N SER A 403 39.07 49.44 11.64
CA SER A 403 40.53 49.18 11.51
C SER A 403 41.41 48.82 12.71
N PRO A 404 42.36 47.89 12.45
CA PRO A 404 43.76 48.26 12.58
C PRO A 404 44.50 48.09 11.25
N ASN A 405 45.19 49.14 10.83
CA ASN A 405 46.27 49.02 9.87
C ASN A 405 47.45 49.91 10.32
N ALA A 406 48.65 49.37 10.13
CA ALA A 406 49.97 50.03 10.08
C ALA A 406 50.85 50.16 11.35
N ALA A 407 52.11 49.71 11.14
CA ALA A 407 53.39 50.00 11.81
C ALA A 407 53.62 49.35 13.19
N VAL A 408 54.71 48.62 13.47
CA VAL A 408 56.14 48.72 13.07
C VAL A 408 56.76 47.33 12.96
#